data_AF-A0A4Y9QR33-F1
#
_entry.id   AF-A0A4Y9QR33-F1
#
_cell.length_a   1.000
_cell.length_b   1.000
_cell.length_c   1.000
_cell.angle_alpha   90.00
_cell.angle_beta   90.00
_cell.angle_gamma   90.00
#
_symmetry.space_group_name_H-M   'P 1'
#
loop_
_entity.id
_entity.type
_entity.pdbx_description
1 polymer ?
#
loop_
_entity_poly.entity_id
_entity_poly.type
_entity_poly.pdbx_seq_one_letter_code
_entity_poly.pdbx_strand_id
1 'polypeptide(L)'
;MIQRIQTIFLFLVVVCMGASISSPYWLQAQEASGETWELTAFMMTHMDAAGETLDSSSTWYMATLASFSGLLALISIFQYKNRTRQMMFNMINSLIMVGLVVVVFLTTNGVNSEINAVESGSYQAGFWVILAAMVFNMLANRFIRKDEALVRSVDRIR
;
A
#
# COMPACT_ATOMS: atom_id res chain seq x y z
N MET A 1 20.47 15.16 8.33
CA MET A 1 20.08 15.39 6.92
C MET A 1 18.63 14.95 6.64
N ILE A 2 17.67 15.32 7.52
CA ILE A 2 16.21 15.21 7.26
C ILE A 2 15.72 16.23 6.22
N GLN A 3 16.60 17.17 5.84
CA GLN A 3 16.31 18.28 4.93
C GLN A 3 16.49 17.93 3.44
N ARG A 4 16.33 16.66 3.05
CA ARG A 4 16.30 16.26 1.65
C ARG A 4 14.88 15.90 1.25
N ILE A 5 14.46 16.36 0.08
CA ILE A 5 13.07 16.15 -0.36
C ILE A 5 12.68 14.66 -0.48
N GLN A 6 13.66 13.79 -0.74
CA GLN A 6 13.46 12.33 -0.77
C GLN A 6 12.97 11.74 0.57
N THR A 7 13.42 12.26 1.72
CA THR A 7 13.02 11.74 3.03
C THR A 7 11.59 12.12 3.37
N ILE A 8 11.10 13.25 2.84
CA ILE A 8 9.69 13.66 2.95
C ILE A 8 8.80 12.66 2.22
N PHE A 9 9.13 12.31 0.97
CA PHE A 9 8.34 11.33 0.21
C PHE A 9 8.36 9.95 0.86
N LEU A 10 9.52 9.48 1.34
CA LEU A 10 9.59 8.20 2.06
C LEU A 10 8.80 8.23 3.37
N PHE A 11 8.79 9.36 4.08
CA PHE A 11 7.95 9.51 5.27
C PHE A 11 6.46 9.48 4.92
N LEU A 12 6.04 10.12 3.83
CA LEU A 12 4.67 10.02 3.33
C LEU A 12 4.28 8.57 2.98
N VAL A 13 5.20 7.77 2.44
CA VAL A 13 4.96 6.32 2.23
C VAL A 13 4.66 5.62 3.56
N VAL A 14 5.43 5.89 4.62
CA VAL A 14 5.19 5.31 5.95
C VAL A 14 3.81 5.69 6.47
N VAL A 15 3.44 6.97 6.38
CA VAL A 15 2.12 7.46 6.81
C VAL A 15 0.99 6.82 6.01
N CYS A 16 1.15 6.72 4.68
CA CYS A 16 0.15 6.09 3.82
C CYS A 16 -0.01 4.59 4.14
N MET A 17 1.09 3.86 4.34
CA MET A 17 1.01 2.44 4.73
C MET A 17 0.34 2.25 6.09
N GLY A 18 0.60 3.14 7.05
CA GLY A 18 -0.11 3.14 8.34
C GLY A 18 -1.61 3.41 8.19
N ALA A 19 -1.97 4.43 7.41
CA ALA A 19 -3.36 4.80 7.15
C ALA A 19 -4.13 3.74 6.34
N SER A 20 -3.43 3.03 5.45
CA SER A 20 -3.93 1.85 4.73
C SER A 20 -4.36 0.76 5.72
N ILE A 21 -3.52 0.44 6.71
CA ILE A 21 -3.82 -0.61 7.69
C ILE A 21 -5.03 -0.25 8.56
N SER A 22 -5.21 1.03 8.89
CA SER A 22 -6.31 1.50 9.73
C SER A 22 -7.65 1.70 9.00
N SER A 23 -7.66 1.59 7.66
CA SER A 23 -8.84 1.90 6.84
C SER A 23 -9.30 0.66 6.07
N PRO A 24 -10.61 0.54 5.75
CA PRO A 24 -11.08 -0.52 4.87
C PRO A 24 -10.51 -0.34 3.47
N TYR A 25 -10.31 -1.47 2.78
CA TYR A 25 -9.87 -1.52 1.40
C TYR A 25 -11.03 -1.58 0.42
N TRP A 26 -12.10 -2.27 0.79
CA TRP A 26 -13.21 -2.52 -0.11
C TRP A 26 -14.49 -2.81 0.65
N LEU A 27 -15.61 -2.33 0.11
CA LEU A 27 -16.96 -2.57 0.60
C LEU A 27 -17.85 -3.00 -0.56
N GLN A 28 -18.59 -4.08 -0.37
CA GLN A 28 -19.65 -4.53 -1.27
C GLN A 28 -20.94 -4.62 -0.49
N ALA A 29 -22.01 -4.07 -1.05
CA ALA A 29 -23.36 -4.32 -0.59
C ALA A 29 -24.11 -5.04 -1.70
N GLN A 30 -24.85 -6.09 -1.35
CA GLN A 30 -25.77 -6.75 -2.27
C GLN A 30 -27.17 -6.21 -2.03
N GLU A 31 -27.68 -5.40 -2.96
CA GLU A 31 -28.99 -4.73 -2.81
C GLU A 31 -30.16 -5.71 -2.67
N ALA A 32 -30.04 -6.91 -3.22
CA ALA A 32 -31.10 -7.92 -3.22
C ALA A 32 -31.30 -8.62 -1.85
N SER A 33 -30.22 -8.87 -1.12
CA SER A 33 -30.23 -9.57 0.18
C SER A 33 -30.02 -8.61 1.37
N GLY A 34 -29.46 -7.42 1.12
CA GLY A 34 -29.01 -6.51 2.16
C GLY A 34 -27.69 -6.91 2.83
N GLU A 35 -27.07 -8.00 2.37
CA GLU A 35 -25.79 -8.48 2.88
C GLU A 35 -24.63 -7.57 2.43
N THR A 36 -23.63 -7.45 3.30
CA THR A 36 -22.45 -6.62 3.04
C THR A 36 -21.15 -7.38 3.29
N TRP A 37 -20.16 -7.14 2.44
CA TRP A 37 -18.79 -7.63 2.61
C TRP A 37 -17.86 -6.45 2.81
N GLU A 38 -17.07 -6.52 3.86
CA GLU A 38 -16.04 -5.53 4.16
C GLU A 38 -14.68 -6.20 4.21
N LEU A 39 -13.75 -5.69 3.39
CA LEU A 39 -12.36 -6.08 3.41
C LEU A 39 -11.54 -5.01 4.13
N THR A 40 -10.94 -5.40 5.26
CA THR A 40 -9.94 -4.62 5.98
C THR A 40 -8.55 -5.25 5.83
N ALA A 41 -7.52 -4.60 6.36
CA ALA A 41 -6.17 -5.15 6.35
C ALA A 41 -6.02 -6.46 7.14
N PHE A 42 -6.92 -6.74 8.09
CA PHE A 42 -6.82 -7.87 9.01
C PHE A 42 -7.88 -8.93 8.80
N MET A 43 -9.08 -8.53 8.36
CA MET A 43 -10.24 -9.41 8.26
C MET A 43 -11.06 -9.08 7.02
N MET A 44 -11.68 -10.10 6.45
CA MET A 44 -12.82 -10.03 5.57
C MET A 44 -14.06 -10.41 6.38
N THR A 45 -15.01 -9.49 6.52
CA THR A 45 -16.24 -9.71 7.28
C THR A 45 -17.44 -9.69 6.36
N HIS A 46 -18.30 -10.70 6.48
CA HIS A 46 -19.60 -10.79 5.83
C HIS A 46 -20.69 -10.53 6.88
N MET A 47 -21.55 -9.57 6.62
CA MET A 47 -22.62 -9.14 7.52
C MET A 47 -23.98 -9.27 6.84
N ASP A 48 -24.99 -9.67 7.60
CA ASP A 48 -26.39 -9.71 7.16
C ASP A 48 -27.01 -8.29 7.10
N ALA A 49 -28.22 -8.16 6.56
CA ALA A 49 -29.01 -6.93 6.52
C ALA A 49 -29.27 -6.32 7.91
N ALA A 50 -29.22 -7.13 8.98
CA ALA A 50 -29.33 -6.68 10.36
C ALA A 50 -28.00 -6.16 10.96
N GLY A 51 -26.87 -6.30 10.24
CA GLY A 51 -25.53 -5.94 10.71
C GLY A 51 -24.83 -7.01 11.56
N GLU A 52 -25.43 -8.20 11.68
CA GLU A 52 -24.83 -9.34 12.37
C GLU A 52 -23.75 -9.99 11.50
N THR A 53 -22.60 -10.33 12.09
CA THR A 53 -21.50 -10.98 11.37
C THR A 53 -21.84 -12.44 11.11
N LEU A 54 -22.03 -12.80 9.83
CA LEU A 54 -22.31 -14.17 9.39
C LEU A 54 -21.05 -15.00 9.24
N ASP A 55 -20.00 -14.40 8.66
CA ASP A 55 -18.70 -15.04 8.49
C ASP A 55 -17.57 -14.01 8.60
N SER A 56 -16.41 -14.47 9.07
CA SER A 56 -15.22 -13.64 9.19
C SER A 56 -13.97 -14.46 8.91
N SER A 57 -13.29 -14.13 7.81
CA SER A 57 -12.03 -14.77 7.42
C SER A 57 -10.84 -13.85 7.67
N SER A 58 -9.75 -14.40 8.20
CA SER A 58 -8.55 -13.62 8.50
C SER A 58 -7.72 -13.33 7.25
N THR A 59 -7.38 -12.05 7.09
CA THR A 59 -6.63 -11.51 5.94
C THR A 59 -5.32 -10.85 6.38
N TRP A 60 -4.76 -11.28 7.52
CA TRP A 60 -3.57 -10.72 8.17
C TRP A 60 -2.32 -10.59 7.27
N TYR A 61 -2.24 -11.37 6.19
CA TYR A 61 -1.18 -11.28 5.21
C TYR A 61 -1.14 -9.90 4.50
N MET A 62 -2.30 -9.24 4.30
CA MET A 62 -2.35 -7.88 3.73
C MET A 62 -1.78 -6.84 4.69
N ALA A 63 -2.17 -6.89 5.97
CA ALA A 63 -1.57 -6.05 7.01
C ALA A 63 -0.05 -6.27 7.13
N THR A 64 0.41 -7.51 6.98
CA THR A 64 1.83 -7.86 7.03
C THR A 64 2.60 -7.24 5.87
N LEU A 65 2.08 -7.35 4.65
CA LEU A 65 2.69 -6.72 3.46
C LEU A 65 2.72 -5.20 3.57
N ALA A 66 1.62 -4.57 4.00
CA ALA A 66 1.56 -3.12 4.22
C ALA A 66 2.56 -2.66 5.30
N SER A 67 2.63 -3.38 6.43
CA SER A 67 3.58 -3.09 7.51
C SER A 67 5.01 -3.24 7.04
N PHE A 68 5.32 -4.30 6.29
CA PHE A 68 6.65 -4.54 5.73
C PHE A 68 7.05 -3.44 4.74
N SER A 69 6.10 -2.97 3.91
CA SER A 69 6.32 -1.83 3.02
C SER A 69 6.64 -0.54 3.78
N GLY A 70 5.87 -0.24 4.83
CA GLY A 70 6.13 0.91 5.71
C GLY A 70 7.50 0.80 6.40
N LEU A 71 7.86 -0.38 6.90
CA LEU A 71 9.17 -0.63 7.52
C LEU A 71 10.32 -0.45 6.53
N LEU A 72 10.18 -0.92 5.29
CA LEU A 72 11.20 -0.72 4.25
C LEU A 72 11.38 0.77 3.91
N ALA A 73 10.29 1.53 3.81
CA ALA A 73 10.37 2.98 3.62
C ALA A 73 11.10 3.66 4.80
N LEU A 74 10.80 3.26 6.03
CA LEU A 74 11.45 3.77 7.24
C LEU A 74 12.95 3.43 7.26
N ILE A 75 13.34 2.19 6.94
CA ILE A 75 14.75 1.78 6.79
C ILE A 75 15.44 2.61 5.69
N SER A 76 14.75 2.83 4.57
CA SER A 76 15.26 3.63 3.45
C SER A 76 15.57 5.08 3.86
N ILE A 77 14.80 5.68 4.77
CA ILE A 77 15.09 7.02 5.33
C ILE A 77 16.44 7.04 6.06
N PHE A 78 16.74 6.03 6.85
CA PHE A 78 17.99 5.95 7.62
C PHE A 78 19.21 5.56 6.78
N GLN A 79 19.02 5.00 5.58
CA GLN A 79 20.10 4.65 4.65
C GLN A 79 20.62 5.80 3.77
N TYR A 80 20.43 7.05 4.20
CA TYR A 80 20.86 8.26 3.46
C TYR A 80 22.34 8.29 3.03
N LYS A 81 23.20 7.50 3.68
CA LYS A 81 24.63 7.40 3.34
C LYS A 81 24.90 6.61 2.05
N ASN A 82 24.03 5.67 1.69
CA ASN A 82 24.24 4.78 0.55
C ASN A 82 23.03 4.82 -0.40
N ARG A 83 23.07 5.76 -1.34
CA ARG A 83 21.99 6.02 -2.30
C ARG A 83 21.69 4.82 -3.19
N THR A 84 22.71 4.02 -3.55
CA THR A 84 22.52 2.79 -4.33
C THR A 84 21.66 1.78 -3.58
N ARG A 85 21.94 1.56 -2.28
CA ARG A 85 21.10 0.70 -1.44
C ARG A 85 19.71 1.30 -1.25
N GLN A 86 19.60 2.61 -1.07
CA GLN A 86 18.32 3.30 -0.94
C GLN A 86 17.41 3.08 -2.16
N MET A 87 17.96 3.16 -3.38
CA MET A 87 17.23 2.84 -4.61
C MET A 87 16.80 1.37 -4.68
N MET A 88 17.65 0.44 -4.24
CA MET A 88 17.32 -0.99 -4.18
C MET A 88 16.16 -1.27 -3.21
N PHE A 89 16.20 -0.69 -2.00
CA PHE A 89 15.12 -0.83 -1.02
C PHE A 89 13.81 -0.26 -1.55
N ASN A 90 13.84 0.90 -2.18
CA ASN A 90 12.63 1.48 -2.76
C ASN A 90 12.09 0.67 -3.94
N MET A 91 12.95 0.03 -4.74
CA MET A 91 12.52 -0.88 -5.81
C MET A 91 11.81 -2.10 -5.24
N ILE A 92 12.39 -2.74 -4.22
CA ILE A 92 11.76 -3.86 -3.50
C ILE A 92 10.42 -3.40 -2.90
N ASN A 93 10.40 -2.20 -2.31
CA ASN A 93 9.19 -1.63 -1.75
C ASN A 93 8.08 -1.42 -2.80
N SER A 94 8.43 -0.97 -4.01
CA SER A 94 7.49 -0.88 -5.14
C SER A 94 6.89 -2.24 -5.48
N LEU A 95 7.69 -3.30 -5.53
CA LEU A 95 7.20 -4.66 -5.82
C LEU A 95 6.22 -5.16 -4.76
N ILE A 96 6.49 -4.87 -3.48
CA ILE A 96 5.61 -5.24 -2.37
C ILE A 96 4.27 -4.51 -2.48
N MET A 97 4.27 -3.20 -2.75
CA MET A 97 3.03 -2.44 -2.92
C MET A 97 2.22 -2.93 -4.13
N VAL A 98 2.88 -3.25 -5.25
CA VAL A 98 2.21 -3.89 -6.40
C VAL A 98 1.59 -5.22 -6.01
N GLY A 99 2.35 -6.07 -5.29
CA GLY A 99 1.84 -7.34 -4.78
C GLY A 99 0.62 -7.17 -3.87
N LEU A 100 0.65 -6.19 -2.97
CA LEU A 100 -0.49 -5.86 -2.10
C LEU A 100 -1.73 -5.46 -2.90
N VAL A 101 -1.58 -4.60 -3.91
CA VAL A 101 -2.69 -4.19 -4.79
C VAL A 101 -3.25 -5.39 -5.55
N VAL A 102 -2.39 -6.24 -6.12
CA VAL A 102 -2.81 -7.46 -6.83
C VAL A 102 -3.58 -8.40 -5.91
N VAL A 103 -3.08 -8.61 -4.69
CA VAL A 103 -3.73 -9.45 -3.69
C VAL A 103 -5.12 -8.92 -3.33
N VAL A 104 -5.28 -7.61 -3.09
CA VAL A 104 -6.60 -7.00 -2.86
C VAL A 104 -7.54 -7.21 -4.05
N PHE A 105 -7.06 -7.03 -5.28
CA PHE A 105 -7.86 -7.27 -6.48
C PHE A 105 -8.27 -8.74 -6.63
N LEU A 106 -7.37 -9.69 -6.39
CA LEU A 106 -7.69 -11.11 -6.50
C LEU A 106 -8.72 -11.53 -5.44
N THR A 107 -8.58 -11.05 -4.20
CA THR A 107 -9.54 -11.32 -3.12
C THR A 107 -10.91 -10.74 -3.44
N THR A 108 -10.99 -9.48 -3.86
CA THR A 108 -12.26 -8.81 -4.17
C THR A 108 -12.97 -9.40 -5.39
N ASN A 109 -12.22 -9.75 -6.45
CA ASN A 109 -12.80 -10.43 -7.61
C ASN A 109 -13.26 -11.86 -7.28
N GLY A 110 -12.54 -12.58 -6.41
CA GLY A 110 -12.96 -13.89 -5.92
C GLY A 110 -14.34 -13.84 -5.26
N VAL A 111 -14.51 -12.92 -4.30
CA VAL A 111 -15.80 -12.71 -3.62
C VAL A 111 -16.90 -12.31 -4.62
N ASN A 112 -16.64 -11.33 -5.49
CA ASN A 112 -17.64 -10.89 -6.48
C ASN A 112 -18.09 -12.02 -7.42
N SER A 113 -17.17 -12.92 -7.78
CA SER A 113 -17.49 -14.08 -8.60
C SER A 113 -18.32 -15.13 -7.84
N GLU A 114 -18.06 -15.33 -6.55
CA GLU A 114 -18.81 -16.29 -5.72
C GLU A 114 -20.25 -15.83 -5.50
N ILE A 115 -20.45 -14.53 -5.27
CA ILE A 115 -21.78 -13.95 -5.03
C ILE A 115 -22.54 -13.59 -6.32
N ASN A 116 -21.94 -13.83 -7.49
CA ASN A 116 -22.45 -13.39 -8.80
C ASN A 116 -22.90 -11.92 -8.81
N ALA A 117 -22.07 -11.04 -8.22
CA ALA A 117 -22.41 -9.64 -8.05
C ALA A 117 -22.60 -8.96 -9.42
N VAL A 118 -23.74 -8.27 -9.59
CA VAL A 118 -24.03 -7.50 -10.81
C VAL A 118 -23.17 -6.24 -10.88
N GLU A 119 -22.88 -5.64 -9.71
CA GLU A 119 -21.98 -4.50 -9.58
C GLU A 119 -20.77 -4.84 -8.72
N SER A 120 -19.59 -4.49 -9.21
CA SER A 120 -18.34 -4.60 -8.46
C SER A 120 -18.31 -3.58 -7.33
N GLY A 121 -17.96 -4.03 -6.13
CA GLY A 121 -17.99 -3.22 -4.92
C GLY A 121 -17.01 -2.06 -4.96
N SER A 122 -17.20 -1.14 -4.02
CA SER A 122 -16.48 0.12 -3.99
C SER A 122 -15.16 0.01 -3.23
N TYR A 123 -14.07 0.38 -3.90
CA TYR A 123 -12.76 0.52 -3.27
C TYR A 123 -12.72 1.75 -2.36
N GLN A 124 -12.34 1.52 -1.12
CA GLN A 124 -12.35 2.51 -0.04
C GLN A 124 -10.99 3.21 0.12
N ALA A 125 -10.95 4.16 1.04
CA ALA A 125 -9.78 5.02 1.28
C ALA A 125 -8.48 4.22 1.51
N GLY A 126 -8.53 3.08 2.21
CA GLY A 126 -7.33 2.27 2.46
C GLY A 126 -6.67 1.80 1.18
N PHE A 127 -7.46 1.41 0.17
CA PHE A 127 -6.94 0.99 -1.13
C PHE A 127 -6.32 2.16 -1.91
N TRP A 128 -7.00 3.31 -1.96
CA TRP A 128 -6.51 4.49 -2.66
C TRP A 128 -5.22 5.06 -2.06
N VAL A 129 -5.08 4.97 -0.73
CA VAL A 129 -3.89 5.40 -0.01
C VAL A 129 -2.67 4.52 -0.34
N ILE A 130 -2.85 3.23 -0.65
CA ILE A 130 -1.76 2.38 -1.16
C ILE A 130 -1.25 2.92 -2.50
N LEU A 131 -2.15 3.30 -3.41
CA LEU A 131 -1.76 3.89 -4.70
C LEU A 131 -1.05 5.24 -4.52
N ALA A 132 -1.51 6.08 -3.59
CA ALA A 132 -0.82 7.32 -3.26
C ALA A 132 0.60 7.06 -2.73
N ALA A 133 0.79 6.05 -1.89
CA ALA A 133 2.11 5.63 -1.41
C ALA A 133 3.03 5.18 -2.55
N MET A 134 2.50 4.46 -3.56
CA MET A 134 3.28 4.07 -4.73
C MET A 134 3.81 5.29 -5.50
N VAL A 135 2.97 6.32 -5.66
CA VAL A 135 3.38 7.59 -6.28
C VAL A 135 4.48 8.25 -5.46
N PHE A 136 4.33 8.35 -4.13
CA PHE A 136 5.36 8.92 -3.27
C PHE A 136 6.67 8.12 -3.31
N ASN A 137 6.62 6.78 -3.33
CA ASN A 137 7.81 5.95 -3.46
C ASN A 137 8.52 6.16 -4.81
N MET A 138 7.75 6.34 -5.90
CA MET A 138 8.29 6.68 -7.22
C MET A 138 8.96 8.05 -7.22
N LEU A 139 8.34 9.06 -6.60
CA LEU A 139 8.91 10.39 -6.45
C LEU A 139 10.19 10.36 -5.61
N ALA A 140 10.20 9.64 -4.49
CA ALA A 140 11.40 9.43 -3.68
C ALA A 140 12.56 8.86 -4.54
N ASN A 141 12.28 7.83 -5.35
CA ASN A 141 13.27 7.25 -6.27
C ASN A 141 13.80 8.25 -7.29
N ARG A 142 12.94 9.12 -7.84
CA ARG A 142 13.37 10.18 -8.77
C ARG A 142 14.36 11.14 -8.12
N PHE A 143 14.10 11.57 -6.89
CA PHE A 143 14.99 12.47 -6.16
C PHE A 143 16.30 11.80 -5.74
N ILE A 144 16.27 10.54 -5.32
CA ILE A 144 17.50 9.78 -4.98
C ILE A 144 18.40 9.65 -6.20
N ARG A 145 17.85 9.35 -7.38
CA ARG A 145 18.60 9.26 -8.63
C ARG A 145 19.26 10.60 -9.00
N LYS A 146 18.52 11.70 -8.84
CA LYS A 146 19.04 13.06 -9.07
C LYS A 146 20.20 13.38 -8.13
N ASP A 147 20.03 13.06 -6.85
CA ASP A 147 21.06 13.26 -5.82
C ASP A 147 22.34 12.46 -6.08
N GLU A 148 22.19 11.22 -6.55
CA GLU A 148 23.32 10.36 -6.92
C GLU A 148 24.05 10.89 -8.16
N ALA A 149 23.32 11.32 -9.19
CA ALA A 149 23.90 11.88 -10.40
C ALA A 149 24.69 13.17 -10.12
N LEU A 150 24.18 14.04 -9.23
CA LEU A 150 24.86 15.26 -8.83
C LEU A 150 26.22 14.96 -8.17
N VAL A 151 26.26 14.01 -7.24
CA VAL A 151 27.53 13.66 -6.56
C VAL A 151 28.53 13.02 -7.53
N ARG A 152 28.09 12.12 -8.39
CA ARG A 152 28.97 11.54 -9.42
C ARG A 152 29.51 12.58 -10.40
N SER A 153 28.74 13.63 -10.69
CA SER A 153 29.21 14.70 -11.58
C SER A 153 30.33 15.54 -10.95
N VAL A 154 30.27 15.77 -9.64
CA VAL A 154 31.32 16.50 -8.90
C VAL A 154 32.59 15.68 -8.78
N ASP A 155 32.47 14.37 -8.52
CA ASP A 155 33.62 13.47 -8.42
C ASP A 155 34.38 13.30 -9.74
N ARG A 156 33.75 13.53 -10.90
CA ARG A 156 34.41 13.49 -12.21
C ARG A 156 35.28 14.71 -12.53
N ILE A 157 35.08 15.82 -11.82
CA ILE A 157 35.81 17.08 -12.04
C ILE A 157 37.08 17.16 -11.16
N ARG A 158 37.14 16.33 -10.11
CA ARG A 158 38.31 16.17 -9.25
C ARG A 158 39.28 15.15 -9.82
#